data_AF-A0A9C9Y6F9-F1
#
_entry.id   AF-A0A9C9Y6F9-F1
#
_cell.length_a   1.000
_cell.length_b   1.000
_cell.length_c   1.000
_cell.angle_alpha   90.00
_cell.angle_beta   90.00
_cell.angle_gamma   90.00
#
_symmetry.space_group_name_H-M   'P 1'
#
loop_
_entity.id
_entity.type
_entity.pdbx_description
1 polymer ?
#
loop_
_entity_poly.entity_id
_entity_poly.type
_entity_poly.pdbx_seq_one_letter_code
_entity_poly.pdbx_strand_id
1 'polypeptide(L)'
;MEEKIINYLKQFDFDIKKSKNARFLDQKVTPDVLSIVADCVLNYIDNNDVIEFTSTDIWRDEYSNENVIDIFGKTDVLNPKAKNEYDKFFQQPLKALSYARILR
;
A
#
# COMPACT_ATOMS: atom_id res chain seq x y z
N MET A 1 7.85 -10.06 18.10
CA MET A 1 7.25 -9.58 16.83
C MET A 1 8.32 -9.39 15.78
N GLU A 2 9.37 -8.62 16.07
CA GLU A 2 10.54 -8.43 15.20
C GLU A 2 11.15 -9.73 14.65
N GLU A 3 11.40 -10.74 15.51
CA GLU A 3 11.96 -12.02 15.05
C GLU A 3 11.10 -12.72 14.01
N LYS A 4 9.77 -12.63 14.10
CA LYS A 4 8.86 -13.22 13.10
C LYS A 4 9.04 -12.55 11.75
N ILE A 5 9.17 -11.22 11.74
CA ILE A 5 9.40 -10.42 10.53
C ILE A 5 10.76 -10.78 9.93
N ILE A 6 11.82 -10.80 10.73
CA ILE A 6 13.17 -11.17 10.28
C ILE A 6 13.18 -12.59 9.69
N ASN A 7 12.57 -13.55 10.37
CA ASN A 7 12.54 -14.95 9.93
C ASN A 7 11.74 -15.11 8.63
N TYR A 8 10.67 -14.33 8.44
CA TYR A 8 9.92 -14.31 7.19
C TYR A 8 10.74 -13.71 6.04
N LEU A 9 11.35 -12.53 6.24
CA LEU A 9 12.13 -11.85 5.21
C LEU A 9 13.36 -12.67 4.77
N LYS A 10 13.98 -13.42 5.69
CA LYS A 10 15.10 -14.33 5.38
C LYS A 10 14.76 -15.45 4.38
N GLN A 11 13.49 -15.70 4.09
CA GLN A 11 13.05 -16.71 3.13
C GLN A 11 13.24 -16.26 1.68
N PHE A 12 13.54 -14.98 1.43
CA PHE A 12 13.57 -14.40 0.10
C PHE A 12 14.90 -13.71 -0.23
N ASP A 13 15.22 -13.65 -1.53
CA ASP A 13 16.38 -12.91 -2.04
C ASP A 13 15.94 -11.52 -2.49
N PHE A 14 16.27 -10.51 -1.68
CA PHE A 14 15.98 -9.10 -1.94
C PHE A 14 17.14 -8.36 -2.64
N ASP A 15 18.09 -9.08 -3.26
CA ASP A 15 19.14 -8.40 -4.03
C ASP A 15 18.55 -7.70 -5.27
N ILE A 16 18.46 -6.37 -5.20
CA ILE A 16 17.95 -5.51 -6.28
C ILE A 16 18.75 -5.63 -7.57
N LYS A 17 20.02 -6.03 -7.50
CA LYS A 17 20.86 -6.21 -8.70
C LYS A 17 20.45 -7.43 -9.50
N LYS A 18 19.91 -8.45 -8.82
CA LYS A 18 19.38 -9.67 -9.45
C LYS A 18 17.98 -9.41 -9.99
N SER A 19 17.08 -8.89 -9.16
CA SER A 19 15.69 -8.64 -9.55
C SER A 19 15.52 -7.50 -10.58
N LYS A 20 16.47 -6.56 -10.63
CA LYS A 20 16.44 -5.36 -11.48
C LYS A 20 15.15 -4.53 -11.30
N ASN A 21 14.48 -4.66 -10.16
CA ASN A 21 13.24 -3.97 -9.85
C ASN A 21 13.35 -3.23 -8.52
N ALA A 22 13.52 -1.91 -8.59
CA ALA A 22 13.58 -1.02 -7.43
C ALA A 22 12.31 -0.15 -7.28
N ARG A 23 11.21 -0.46 -7.98
CA ARG A 23 9.99 0.38 -7.98
C ARG A 23 9.25 0.41 -6.64
N PHE A 24 9.71 -0.34 -5.65
CA PHE A 24 9.18 -0.32 -4.28
C PHE A 24 9.72 0.84 -3.43
N LEU A 25 10.80 1.49 -3.89
CA LEU A 25 11.44 2.61 -3.18
C LEU A 25 10.98 3.94 -3.79
N ASP A 26 10.28 4.76 -3.00
CA ASP A 26 9.90 6.14 -3.30
C ASP A 26 10.00 6.97 -2.02
N GLN A 27 10.37 8.25 -2.12
CA GLN A 27 10.46 9.15 -0.98
C GLN A 27 9.13 9.27 -0.19
N LYS A 28 8.01 8.87 -0.79
CA LYS A 28 6.67 8.90 -0.18
C LYS A 28 6.28 7.61 0.54
N VAL A 29 7.07 6.53 0.44
CA VAL A 29 6.82 5.30 1.20
C VAL A 29 7.41 5.46 2.60
N THR A 30 6.72 6.24 3.43
CA THR A 30 7.04 6.42 4.85
C THR A 30 6.32 5.36 5.69
N PRO A 31 6.79 5.06 6.92
CA PRO A 31 6.11 4.11 7.81
C PRO A 31 4.62 4.41 8.01
N ASP A 32 4.24 5.68 8.19
CA ASP A 32 2.84 6.07 8.40
C ASP A 32 1.98 5.80 7.17
N VAL A 33 2.48 6.14 5.98
CA VAL A 33 1.79 5.91 4.71
C VAL A 33 1.69 4.40 4.41
N LEU A 34 2.74 3.63 4.71
CA LEU A 34 2.71 2.18 4.56
C LEU A 34 1.69 1.55 5.52
N SER A 35 1.63 2.04 6.76
CA SER A 35 0.70 1.55 7.79
C SER A 35 -0.75 1.80 7.40
N ILE A 36 -1.10 3.04 7.02
CA ILE A 36 -2.49 3.36 6.66
C ILE A 36 -2.93 2.61 5.39
N VAL A 37 -2.06 2.45 4.39
CA VAL A 37 -2.42 1.71 3.17
C VAL A 37 -2.59 0.23 3.46
N ALA A 38 -1.78 -0.36 4.36
CA ALA A 38 -1.98 -1.73 4.79
C ALA A 38 -3.32 -1.90 5.54
N ASP A 39 -3.68 -0.95 6.40
CA ASP A 39 -4.96 -0.94 7.10
C ASP A 39 -6.16 -0.83 6.14
N CYS A 40 -6.08 0.06 5.14
CA CYS A 40 -7.07 0.18 4.08
C CYS A 40 -7.27 -1.15 3.32
N VAL A 41 -6.17 -1.87 3.03
CA VAL A 41 -6.24 -3.18 2.36
C VAL A 41 -6.94 -4.21 3.23
N LEU A 42 -6.60 -4.29 4.52
CA LEU A 42 -7.22 -5.23 5.46
C LEU A 42 -8.71 -4.94 5.60
N ASN A 43 -9.07 -3.66 5.80
CA ASN A 43 -10.46 -3.24 5.91
C ASN A 43 -11.27 -3.59 4.66
N TYR A 44 -10.72 -3.33 3.46
CA TYR A 44 -11.35 -3.67 2.19
C TYR A 44 -11.59 -5.17 2.04
N ILE A 45 -10.58 -5.99 2.32
CA ILE A 45 -10.65 -7.46 2.23
C ILE A 45 -11.70 -8.02 3.19
N ASP A 46 -11.66 -7.58 4.45
CA ASP A 46 -12.54 -8.10 5.50
C ASP A 46 -14.01 -7.69 5.26
N ASN A 47 -14.26 -6.47 4.79
CA ASN A 47 -15.62 -5.97 4.55
C ASN A 47 -16.26 -6.52 3.27
N ASN A 48 -15.46 -6.88 2.26
CA ASN A 48 -15.96 -7.39 1.00
C ASN A 48 -15.86 -8.92 0.85
N ASP A 49 -15.22 -9.61 1.82
CA ASP A 49 -14.94 -11.06 1.78
C ASP A 49 -14.21 -11.49 0.49
N VAL A 50 -13.17 -10.72 0.11
CA VAL A 50 -12.37 -10.93 -1.11
C VAL A 50 -10.89 -11.02 -0.81
N ILE A 51 -10.14 -11.73 -1.64
CA ILE A 51 -8.67 -11.85 -1.53
C ILE A 51 -7.91 -11.18 -2.68
N GLU A 52 -8.63 -10.78 -3.73
CA GLU A 52 -8.08 -10.08 -4.90
C GLU A 52 -8.61 -8.65 -4.92
N PHE A 53 -7.72 -7.72 -5.27
CA PHE A 53 -8.06 -6.30 -5.39
C PHE A 53 -7.09 -5.61 -6.34
N THR A 54 -7.51 -4.48 -6.87
CA THR A 54 -6.64 -3.53 -7.55
C THR A 54 -6.34 -2.34 -6.64
N SER A 55 -5.29 -1.58 -6.94
CA SER A 55 -5.04 -0.31 -6.24
C SER A 55 -6.25 0.63 -6.29
N THR A 56 -7.04 0.57 -7.36
CA THR A 56 -8.23 1.40 -7.55
C THR A 56 -9.38 1.00 -6.66
N ASP A 57 -9.52 -0.29 -6.36
CA ASP A 57 -10.54 -0.76 -5.43
C ASP A 57 -10.27 -0.22 -4.02
N ILE A 58 -9.00 -0.27 -3.59
CA ILE A 58 -8.60 0.21 -2.27
C ILE A 58 -8.83 1.72 -2.12
N TRP A 59 -8.31 2.55 -3.03
CA TRP A 59 -8.43 4.01 -2.82
C TRP A 59 -9.84 4.55 -3.07
N ARG A 60 -10.72 3.80 -3.74
CA ARG A 60 -12.13 4.18 -3.92
C ARG A 60 -13.02 3.77 -2.75
N ASP A 61 -12.55 2.89 -1.89
CA ASP A 61 -13.29 2.48 -0.71
C ASP A 61 -13.55 3.68 0.22
N GLU A 62 -14.74 3.72 0.82
CA GLU A 62 -15.18 4.82 1.67
C GLU A 62 -14.26 4.97 2.90
N TYR A 63 -13.87 3.85 3.51
CA TYR A 63 -12.97 3.83 4.65
C TYR A 63 -11.61 4.44 4.30
N SER A 64 -11.06 4.09 3.13
CA SER A 64 -9.79 4.64 2.66
C SER A 64 -9.86 6.15 2.47
N ASN A 65 -10.97 6.66 1.94
CA ASN A 65 -11.14 8.07 1.66
C ASN A 65 -11.24 8.90 2.92
N GLU A 66 -12.11 8.50 3.86
CA GLU A 66 -12.30 9.19 5.12
C GLU A 66 -10.97 9.26 5.90
N ASN A 67 -10.31 8.12 6.09
CA ASN A 67 -9.10 8.09 6.91
C ASN A 67 -7.91 8.78 6.25
N VAL A 68 -7.72 8.68 4.92
CA VAL A 68 -6.61 9.36 4.25
C VAL A 68 -6.82 10.88 4.22
N ILE A 69 -8.06 11.35 4.05
CA ILE A 69 -8.39 12.77 4.14
C ILE A 69 -8.14 13.28 5.56
N ASP A 70 -8.62 12.57 6.58
CA ASP A 70 -8.52 13.00 7.97
C ASP A 70 -7.07 13.02 8.48
N ILE A 71 -6.29 11.99 8.16
CA ILE A 71 -4.91 11.85 8.66
C ILE A 71 -3.93 12.73 7.89
N PHE A 72 -4.10 12.87 6.57
CA PHE A 72 -3.13 13.55 5.70
C PHE A 72 -3.62 14.89 5.14
N GLY A 73 -4.83 15.34 5.51
CA GLY A 73 -5.40 16.62 5.09
C GLY A 73 -5.57 16.73 3.56
N LYS A 74 -5.78 15.59 2.88
CA LYS A 74 -5.87 15.56 1.41
C LYS A 74 -7.23 16.07 0.91
N THR A 75 -7.24 16.59 -0.31
CA THR A 75 -8.50 16.95 -0.98
C THR A 75 -9.29 15.71 -1.37
N ASP A 76 -10.62 15.85 -1.41
CA ASP A 76 -11.57 14.80 -1.77
C ASP A 76 -11.19 14.08 -3.08
N VAL A 77 -11.18 12.75 -3.02
CA VAL A 77 -10.93 11.81 -4.13
C VAL A 77 -11.87 11.98 -5.32
N LEU A 78 -13.06 12.54 -5.12
CA LEU A 78 -14.01 12.82 -6.19
C LEU A 78 -13.53 13.94 -7.12
N ASN A 79 -12.47 14.67 -6.75
CA ASN A 79 -11.82 15.60 -7.66
C ASN A 79 -11.02 14.81 -8.72
N PRO A 80 -11.35 14.91 -10.02
CA PRO A 80 -10.63 14.21 -11.08
C PRO A 80 -9.13 14.54 -11.12
N LYS A 81 -8.74 15.71 -10.58
CA LYS A 81 -7.34 16.13 -10.45
C LYS A 81 -6.58 15.38 -9.35
N ALA A 82 -7.27 14.82 -8.35
CA ALA A 82 -6.68 14.08 -7.25
C ALA A 82 -6.34 12.62 -7.62
N LYS A 83 -6.97 12.06 -8.67
CA LYS A 83 -6.75 10.67 -9.12
C LYS A 83 -5.27 10.30 -9.25
N ASN A 84 -4.47 11.14 -9.90
CA ASN A 84 -3.04 10.86 -10.11
C ASN A 84 -2.22 10.89 -8.82
N GLU A 85 -2.69 11.63 -7.82
CA GLU A 85 -2.02 11.75 -6.53
C GLU A 85 -2.35 10.57 -5.62
N TYR A 86 -3.61 10.15 -5.58
CA TYR A 86 -4.06 8.96 -4.87
C TYR A 86 -3.48 7.69 -5.49
N ASP A 87 -3.48 7.60 -6.82
CA ASP A 87 -2.86 6.47 -7.51
C ASP A 87 -1.38 6.31 -7.09
N LYS A 88 -0.62 7.41 -6.99
CA LYS A 88 0.76 7.37 -6.48
C LYS A 88 0.83 7.06 -4.98
N PHE A 89 -0.07 7.62 -4.18
CA PHE A 89 -0.11 7.43 -2.73
C PHE A 89 -0.33 5.96 -2.37
N PHE A 90 -1.25 5.27 -3.05
CA PHE A 90 -1.57 3.87 -2.78
C PHE A 90 -0.66 2.91 -3.53
N GLN A 91 -0.31 3.17 -4.79
CA GLN A 91 0.48 2.21 -5.57
C GLN A 91 1.88 1.95 -5.00
N GLN A 92 2.57 2.98 -4.50
CA GLN A 92 3.96 2.80 -4.06
C GLN A 92 4.06 1.94 -2.79
N PRO A 93 3.24 2.16 -1.74
CA PRO A 93 3.13 1.24 -0.61
C PRO A 93 2.70 -0.18 -1.01
N LEU A 94 1.72 -0.33 -1.91
CA LEU A 94 1.31 -1.65 -2.39
C LEU A 94 2.45 -2.39 -3.11
N LYS A 95 3.26 -1.68 -3.90
CA LYS A 95 4.48 -2.25 -4.50
C LYS A 95 5.53 -2.61 -3.44
N ALA A 96 5.63 -1.85 -2.35
CA ALA A 96 6.51 -2.20 -1.23
C ALA A 96 6.06 -3.47 -0.52
N LEU A 97 4.77 -3.62 -0.25
CA LEU A 97 4.19 -4.84 0.33
C LEU A 97 4.35 -6.05 -0.60
N SER A 98 4.16 -5.86 -1.91
CA SER A 98 4.40 -6.90 -2.93
C SER A 98 5.87 -7.29 -3.01
N TYR A 99 6.78 -6.30 -2.99
CA TYR A 99 8.22 -6.56 -2.98
C TYR A 99 8.61 -7.36 -1.75
N ALA A 100 8.07 -7.02 -0.57
CA ALA A 100 8.25 -7.75 0.69
C ALA A 100 7.56 -9.13 0.73
N ARG A 101 6.91 -9.56 -0.37
CA ARG A 101 6.19 -10.84 -0.53
C ARG A 101 4.93 -11.01 0.32
N ILE A 102 4.45 -9.92 0.92
CA ILE A 102 3.19 -9.89 1.67
C ILE A 102 2.00 -9.94 0.71
N LEU A 103 2.05 -9.13 -0.37
CA LEU A 103 1.11 -9.17 -1.48
C LEU A 103 1.71 -9.98 -2.66
N ARG A 104 0.85 -10.60 -3.48
CA ARG A 104 1.26 -11.41 -4.63
C ARG A 104 0.75 -10.83 -5.94
#